data_AF-A0A6G6KB37-F1
#
_entry.id   AF-A0A6G6KB37-F1
#
_cell.length_a   1.000
_cell.length_b   1.000
_cell.length_c   1.000
_cell.angle_alpha   90.00
_cell.angle_beta   90.00
_cell.angle_gamma   90.00
#
_symmetry.space_group_name_H-M   'P 1'
#
loop_
_entity.id
_entity.type
_entity.pdbx_description
1 polymer ?
#
loop_
_entity_poly.entity_id
_entity_poly.type
_entity_poly.pdbx_seq_one_letter_code
_entity_poly.pdbx_strand_id
1 'polypeptide(L)'
;MKIPTPQQQKEAQANAHRFPSHYTYMKIAECLEAERNGPSEAVEQPKPPPIQCRECGTEMDEPDEVLRALCSNHGFVCEACEKKAEEARRLAWERRPLAPWPSLWPERAILDQENCSGEPLRLAKVIEGLLADGAMVGLIGDRGRGKTVMAAWIAQKRRERREEPGIYLRAADMFAMLRGTWDKDRDRGRHSETEQGLMSRFRECEFLVIDEIQERGLSEWENKILVNILDHRYASLLPTLIMGNLSAEDLAANLGPSISDRMAQTGGVVECNWPSLRQPGTKPYTKEQRESIQWSHCPFTSNGGLGFRGREMQLH
;
A
#
# COMPACT_ATOMS: atom_id res chain seq x y z
N MET A 1 20.04 25.80 57.38
CA MET A 1 19.52 24.95 56.28
C MET A 1 20.35 23.68 56.23
N LYS A 2 19.74 22.50 56.44
CA LYS A 2 20.46 21.22 56.38
C LYS A 2 20.56 20.77 54.92
N ILE A 3 21.76 20.40 54.48
CA ILE A 3 22.00 19.91 53.12
C ILE A 3 21.39 18.51 53.01
N PRO A 4 20.54 18.25 52.00
CA PRO A 4 19.88 16.96 51.84
C PRO A 4 20.88 15.85 51.52
N THR A 5 20.60 14.66 52.05
CA THR A 5 21.44 13.48 51.92
C THR A 5 21.46 12.95 50.47
N PRO A 6 22.50 12.18 50.06
CA PRO A 6 22.60 11.65 48.70
C PRO A 6 21.41 10.79 48.25
N GLN A 7 20.72 10.16 49.21
CA GLN A 7 19.52 9.36 48.96
C GLN A 7 18.31 10.26 48.63
N GLN A 8 18.16 11.38 49.32
CA GLN A 8 17.14 12.41 49.04
C GLN A 8 17.39 13.11 47.70
N GLN A 9 18.65 13.27 47.29
CA GLN A 9 19.01 13.83 45.98
C GLN A 9 18.67 12.86 44.83
N LYS A 10 18.86 11.54 45.03
CA LYS A 10 18.45 10.51 44.07
C LYS A 10 16.93 10.39 43.92
N GLU A 11 16.18 10.51 45.02
CA GLU A 11 14.71 10.53 44.99
C GLU A 11 14.16 11.80 44.33
N ALA A 12 14.82 12.96 44.54
CA ALA A 12 14.46 14.20 43.87
C ALA A 12 14.73 14.15 42.35
N GLN A 13 15.82 13.51 41.91
CA GLN A 13 16.10 13.28 40.50
C GLN A 13 15.15 12.25 39.87
N ALA A 14 14.77 11.20 40.60
CA ALA A 14 13.81 10.19 40.12
C ALA A 14 12.38 10.75 39.96
N ASN A 15 12.01 11.75 40.77
CA ASN A 15 10.68 12.41 40.69
C ASN A 15 10.64 13.62 39.74
N ALA A 16 11.77 14.04 39.16
CA ALA A 16 11.83 15.19 38.24
C ALA A 16 11.06 14.98 36.92
N HIS A 17 10.82 13.72 36.52
CA HIS A 17 10.02 13.38 35.33
C HIS A 17 8.50 13.34 35.57
N ARG A 18 8.05 13.66 36.79
CA ARG A 18 6.63 13.69 37.17
C ARG A 18 6.07 15.10 37.31
N PHE A 19 6.86 16.13 36.99
CA PHE A 19 6.38 17.51 37.06
C PHE A 19 5.47 17.82 35.86
N PRO A 20 4.22 18.25 36.10
CA PRO A 20 3.34 18.72 35.06
C PRO A 20 3.98 19.86 34.25
N SER A 21 3.57 20.01 32.99
CA SER A 21 4.09 21.08 32.11
C SER A 21 3.96 22.46 32.78
N HIS A 22 4.79 23.42 32.36
CA HIS A 22 4.73 24.81 32.86
C HIS A 22 3.29 25.37 32.88
N TYR A 23 2.46 24.95 31.92
CA TYR A 23 1.03 25.29 31.85
C TYR A 23 0.23 24.82 33.07
N THR A 24 0.45 23.58 33.54
CA THR A 24 -0.21 23.05 34.73
C THR A 24 0.26 23.76 36.01
N TYR A 25 1.53 24.17 36.07
CA TYR A 25 2.05 24.96 37.20
C TYR A 25 1.37 26.33 37.30
N MET A 26 1.13 26.99 36.16
CA MET A 26 0.41 28.26 36.10
C MET A 26 -1.05 28.10 36.55
N LYS A 27 -1.75 27.06 36.09
CA LYS A 27 -3.14 26.80 36.50
C LYS A 27 -3.28 26.50 38.00
N ILE A 28 -2.31 25.80 38.59
CA ILE A 28 -2.30 25.53 40.04
C ILE A 28 -2.04 26.83 40.83
N ALA A 29 -1.13 27.68 40.37
CA ALA A 29 -0.87 28.98 41.00
C ALA A 29 -2.10 29.91 40.95
N GLU A 30 -2.80 29.97 39.82
CA GLU A 30 -4.04 30.74 39.67
C GLU A 30 -5.16 30.23 40.59
N CYS A 31 -5.31 28.91 40.75
CA CYS A 31 -6.29 28.34 41.68
C CYS A 31 -5.97 28.69 43.14
N LEU A 32 -4.69 28.62 43.53
CA LEU A 32 -4.24 28.97 44.89
C LEU A 32 -4.37 30.47 45.18
N GLU A 33 -4.21 31.34 44.18
CA GLU A 33 -4.46 32.78 44.31
C GLU A 33 -5.97 33.09 44.40
N ALA A 34 -6.81 32.36 43.67
CA ALA A 34 -8.27 32.47 43.75
C ALA A 34 -8.81 32.05 45.13
N GLU A 35 -8.28 30.99 45.74
CA GLU A 35 -8.63 30.57 47.11
C GLU A 35 -8.27 31.63 48.17
N ARG A 36 -7.18 32.37 47.92
CA ARG A 36 -6.63 33.35 48.87
C ARG A 36 -7.37 34.68 48.88
N ASN A 37 -8.10 35.00 47.80
CA ASN A 37 -8.79 36.28 47.61
C ASN A 37 -10.28 36.26 48.00
N GLY A 38 -10.82 35.14 48.50
CA GLY A 38 -12.25 34.98 48.79
C GLY A 38 -13.11 35.01 47.51
N PRO A 39 -14.39 34.61 47.56
CA PRO A 39 -15.21 34.57 46.35
C PRO A 39 -15.43 36.02 45.88
N SER A 40 -14.73 36.42 44.82
CA SER A 40 -15.13 37.59 44.04
C SER A 40 -16.55 37.36 43.59
N GLU A 41 -17.42 38.37 43.69
CA GLU A 41 -18.74 38.34 43.04
C GLU A 41 -18.56 37.75 41.64
N ALA A 42 -19.22 36.62 41.37
CA ALA A 42 -19.13 35.94 40.10
C ALA A 42 -19.70 36.87 39.04
N VAL A 43 -18.84 37.69 38.44
CA VAL A 43 -19.14 38.42 37.22
C VAL A 43 -19.51 37.33 36.22
N GLU A 44 -20.79 37.25 35.89
CA GLU A 44 -21.31 36.33 34.89
C GLU A 44 -20.62 36.67 33.57
N GLN A 45 -19.54 35.97 33.28
CA GLN A 45 -18.75 36.21 32.08
C GLN A 45 -19.67 35.92 30.89
N PRO A 46 -19.72 36.81 29.89
CA PRO A 46 -20.59 36.59 28.73
C PRO A 46 -20.22 35.26 28.09
N LYS A 47 -21.21 34.37 27.96
CA LYS A 47 -21.02 33.05 27.37
C LYS A 47 -20.32 33.22 26.02
N PRO A 48 -19.18 32.54 25.78
CA PRO A 48 -18.45 32.68 24.54
C PRO A 48 -19.36 32.32 23.34
N PRO A 49 -19.21 32.99 22.19
CA PRO A 49 -20.05 32.74 21.03
C PRO A 49 -19.91 31.28 20.57
N PRO A 50 -20.99 30.64 20.10
CA PRO A 50 -20.97 29.24 19.69
C PRO A 50 -19.99 29.01 18.54
N ILE A 51 -19.38 27.81 18.49
CA ILE A 51 -18.49 27.45 17.40
C ILE A 51 -19.34 27.17 16.17
N GLN A 52 -19.00 27.76 15.03
CA GLN A 52 -19.72 27.55 13.77
C GLN A 52 -18.98 26.54 12.89
N CYS A 53 -19.75 25.60 12.33
CA CYS A 53 -19.27 24.71 11.29
C CYS A 53 -18.80 25.51 10.07
N ARG A 54 -17.57 25.28 9.61
CA ARG A 54 -16.97 26.03 8.49
C ARG A 54 -17.67 25.82 7.16
N GLU A 55 -18.46 24.76 7.00
CA GLU A 55 -19.10 24.38 5.75
C GLU A 55 -20.55 24.87 5.63
N CYS A 56 -21.32 24.87 6.73
CA CYS A 56 -22.75 25.21 6.71
C CYS A 56 -23.20 26.21 7.78
N GLY A 57 -22.31 26.64 8.67
CA GLY A 57 -22.64 27.58 9.74
C GLY A 57 -23.43 27.00 10.91
N THR A 58 -23.70 25.68 10.94
CA THR A 58 -24.34 25.04 12.10
C THR A 58 -23.55 25.31 13.37
N GLU A 59 -24.24 25.78 14.40
CA GLU A 59 -23.66 26.11 15.70
C GLU A 59 -23.53 24.88 16.59
N MET A 60 -22.40 24.80 17.29
CA MET A 60 -22.12 23.82 18.33
C MET A 60 -21.66 24.55 19.59
N ASP A 61 -22.22 24.15 20.73
CA ASP A 61 -21.80 24.64 22.03
C ASP A 61 -20.95 23.57 22.72
N GLU A 62 -19.63 23.77 22.69
CA GLU A 62 -18.67 22.91 23.38
C GLU A 62 -18.36 23.49 24.76
N PRO A 63 -18.73 22.80 25.86
CA PRO A 63 -18.43 23.23 27.22
C PRO A 63 -16.96 23.09 27.60
N ASP A 64 -16.18 22.21 26.95
CA ASP A 64 -14.74 22.06 27.24
C ASP A 64 -13.92 23.15 26.55
N GLU A 65 -13.25 24.00 27.33
CA GLU A 65 -12.46 25.13 26.82
C GLU A 65 -11.31 24.72 25.90
N VAL A 66 -10.70 23.56 26.12
CA VAL A 66 -9.57 23.07 25.31
C VAL A 66 -10.08 22.58 23.97
N LEU A 67 -11.15 21.77 23.96
CA LEU A 67 -11.79 21.31 22.72
C LEU A 67 -12.35 22.49 21.93
N ARG A 68 -12.95 23.47 22.61
CA ARG A 68 -13.42 24.71 21.98
C ARG A 68 -12.29 25.46 21.28
N ALA A 69 -11.17 25.69 21.95
CA ALA A 69 -10.01 26.36 21.36
C ALA A 69 -9.43 25.61 20.16
N LEU A 70 -9.37 24.27 20.22
CA LEU A 70 -8.93 23.44 19.10
C LEU A 70 -9.89 23.54 17.90
N CYS A 71 -11.19 23.39 18.13
CA CYS A 71 -12.22 23.48 17.10
C CYS A 71 -12.27 24.87 16.44
N SER A 72 -12.08 25.94 17.22
CA SER A 72 -12.00 27.30 16.69
C SER A 72 -10.73 27.55 15.87
N ASN A 73 -9.57 27.02 16.29
CA ASN A 73 -8.29 27.23 15.58
C ASN A 73 -8.10 26.35 14.34
N HIS A 74 -8.55 25.09 14.39
CA HIS A 74 -8.36 24.13 13.29
C HIS A 74 -9.58 24.01 12.37
N GLY A 75 -10.70 24.64 12.75
CA GLY A 75 -11.96 24.62 12.02
C GLY A 75 -12.79 23.38 12.32
N PHE A 76 -14.01 23.59 12.81
CA PHE A 76 -14.99 22.54 13.07
C PHE A 76 -15.82 22.21 11.82
N VAL A 77 -16.09 20.92 11.61
CA VAL A 77 -17.07 20.43 10.62
C VAL A 77 -18.10 19.60 11.38
N CYS A 78 -19.39 19.91 11.22
CA CYS A 78 -20.45 19.15 11.88
C CYS A 78 -20.65 17.78 11.21
N GLU A 79 -21.20 16.82 11.96
CA GLU A 79 -21.45 15.44 11.51
C GLU A 79 -22.22 15.37 10.18
N ALA A 80 -23.21 16.26 9.98
CA ALA A 80 -23.97 16.31 8.73
C ALA A 80 -23.11 16.73 7.52
N CYS A 81 -22.18 17.66 7.71
CA CYS A 81 -21.24 18.07 6.66
C CYS A 81 -20.16 17.02 6.43
N GLU A 82 -19.71 16.32 7.47
CA GLU A 82 -18.81 15.16 7.33
C GLU A 82 -19.48 14.04 6.50
N LYS A 83 -20.73 13.68 6.81
CA LYS A 83 -21.50 12.69 6.04
C LYS A 83 -21.72 13.09 4.59
N LYS A 84 -22.03 14.37 4.32
CA LYS A 84 -22.14 14.89 2.94
C LYS A 84 -20.82 14.81 2.20
N ALA A 85 -19.70 15.17 2.85
CA ALA A 85 -18.38 15.07 2.25
C ALA A 85 -17.99 13.60 1.99
N GLU A 86 -18.31 12.70 2.91
CA GLU A 86 -18.10 11.26 2.74
C GLU A 86 -18.93 10.68 1.59
N GLU A 87 -20.22 11.02 1.51
CA GLU A 87 -21.08 10.61 0.40
C GLU A 87 -20.60 11.18 -0.94
N ALA A 88 -20.17 12.44 -0.97
CA ALA A 88 -19.58 13.04 -2.16
C ALA A 88 -18.28 12.33 -2.58
N ARG A 89 -17.42 11.95 -1.63
CA ARG A 89 -16.21 11.14 -1.88
C ARG A 89 -16.58 9.75 -2.42
N ARG A 90 -17.58 9.09 -1.83
CA ARG A 90 -18.09 7.79 -2.29
C ARG A 90 -18.61 7.87 -3.73
N LEU A 91 -19.46 8.86 -4.02
CA LEU A 91 -19.98 9.07 -5.38
C LEU A 91 -18.86 9.41 -6.37
N ALA A 92 -17.87 10.20 -5.97
CA ALA A 92 -16.70 10.50 -6.79
C ALA A 92 -15.88 9.23 -7.07
N TRP A 93 -15.69 8.37 -6.07
CA TRP A 93 -15.02 7.07 -6.22
C TRP A 93 -15.78 6.16 -7.19
N GLU A 94 -17.10 5.99 -7.02
CA GLU A 94 -17.94 5.15 -7.88
C GLU A 94 -17.95 5.60 -9.35
N ARG A 95 -17.88 6.92 -9.57
CA ARG A 95 -17.81 7.54 -10.90
C ARG A 95 -16.43 7.50 -11.54
N ARG A 96 -15.38 7.12 -10.81
CA ARG A 96 -14.03 7.00 -11.36
C ARG A 96 -14.07 5.98 -12.51
N PRO A 97 -13.45 6.27 -13.68
CA PRO A 97 -13.32 5.28 -14.73
C PRO A 97 -12.43 4.12 -14.25
N LEU A 98 -12.58 2.95 -14.87
CA LEU A 98 -11.67 1.83 -14.61
C LEU A 98 -10.24 2.26 -14.96
N ALA A 99 -9.30 2.01 -14.05
CA ALA A 99 -7.89 2.26 -14.32
C ALA A 99 -7.44 1.49 -15.58
N PRO A 100 -6.64 2.07 -16.49
CA PRO A 100 -6.05 1.34 -17.61
C PRO A 100 -5.06 0.27 -17.14
N TRP A 101 -4.80 -0.74 -17.97
CA TRP A 101 -3.79 -1.76 -17.70
C TRP A 101 -2.38 -1.23 -17.92
N PRO A 102 -1.47 -1.34 -16.94
CA PRO A 102 -0.05 -1.12 -17.18
C PRO A 102 0.47 -2.08 -18.25
N SER A 103 1.24 -1.55 -19.21
CA SER A 103 1.81 -2.31 -20.34
C SER A 103 2.65 -3.55 -19.99
N LEU A 104 2.99 -3.76 -18.71
CA LEU A 104 3.68 -4.96 -18.26
C LEU A 104 2.75 -6.18 -18.11
N TRP A 105 1.45 -5.97 -17.99
CA TRP A 105 0.50 -7.08 -17.89
C TRP A 105 0.46 -7.92 -19.16
N PRO A 106 0.47 -9.26 -19.08
CA PRO A 106 0.42 -10.10 -20.27
C PRO A 106 -0.93 -9.97 -20.96
N GLU A 107 -0.93 -9.42 -22.19
CA GLU A 107 -2.15 -9.23 -23.02
C GLU A 107 -2.99 -10.51 -23.07
N ARG A 108 -2.33 -11.66 -23.27
CA ARG A 108 -2.99 -12.97 -23.31
C ARG A 108 -3.72 -13.32 -22.00
N ALA A 109 -3.12 -13.04 -20.85
CA ALA A 109 -3.75 -13.35 -19.56
C ALA A 109 -4.99 -12.48 -19.31
N ILE A 110 -4.99 -11.23 -19.79
CA ILE A 110 -6.15 -10.33 -19.74
C ILE A 110 -7.29 -10.88 -20.61
N LEU A 111 -6.98 -11.34 -21.83
CA LEU A 111 -7.98 -11.88 -22.76
C LEU A 111 -8.53 -13.24 -22.30
N ASP A 112 -7.67 -14.09 -21.74
CA ASP A 112 -8.03 -15.46 -21.33
C ASP A 112 -8.72 -15.53 -19.95
N GLN A 113 -9.12 -14.40 -19.36
CA GLN A 113 -9.76 -14.37 -18.03
C GLN A 113 -11.03 -15.22 -17.95
N GLU A 114 -11.78 -15.34 -19.05
CA GLU A 114 -12.96 -16.21 -19.15
C GLU A 114 -12.63 -17.70 -18.98
N ASN A 115 -11.38 -18.10 -19.25
CA ASN A 115 -10.91 -19.46 -19.04
C ASN A 115 -10.63 -19.76 -17.56
N CYS A 116 -10.54 -18.74 -16.69
CA CYS A 116 -10.48 -18.91 -15.25
C CYS A 116 -11.84 -19.39 -14.73
N SER A 117 -12.04 -20.71 -14.71
CA SER A 117 -13.29 -21.37 -14.35
C SER A 117 -13.04 -22.54 -13.39
N GLY A 118 -14.09 -23.06 -12.75
CA GLY A 118 -13.98 -24.22 -11.86
C GLY A 118 -13.08 -23.97 -10.63
N GLU A 119 -12.11 -24.85 -10.40
CA GLU A 119 -11.15 -24.77 -9.28
C GLU A 119 -10.29 -23.50 -9.28
N PRO A 120 -9.60 -23.14 -10.37
CA PRO A 120 -8.80 -21.91 -10.39
C PRO A 120 -9.61 -20.65 -10.06
N LEU A 121 -10.87 -20.54 -10.51
CA LEU A 121 -11.73 -19.41 -10.17
C LEU A 121 -12.13 -19.40 -8.68
N ARG A 122 -12.46 -20.57 -8.13
CA ARG A 122 -12.79 -20.69 -6.70
C ARG A 122 -11.61 -20.24 -5.85
N LEU A 123 -10.40 -20.67 -6.20
CA LEU A 123 -9.20 -20.26 -5.49
C LEU A 123 -8.87 -18.78 -5.70
N ALA A 124 -9.00 -18.26 -6.93
CA ALA A 124 -8.75 -16.85 -7.22
C ALA A 124 -9.63 -15.93 -6.35
N LYS A 125 -10.89 -16.31 -6.09
CA LYS A 125 -11.78 -15.58 -5.18
C LYS A 125 -11.29 -15.58 -3.72
N VAL A 126 -10.78 -16.72 -3.23
CA VAL A 126 -10.23 -16.81 -1.87
C VAL A 126 -8.98 -15.96 -1.74
N ILE A 127 -8.07 -16.08 -2.71
CA ILE A 127 -6.82 -15.30 -2.75
C ILE A 127 -7.12 -13.81 -2.87
N GLU A 128 -8.10 -13.43 -3.67
CA GLU A 128 -8.53 -12.04 -3.80
C GLU A 128 -8.97 -11.45 -2.44
N GLY A 129 -9.70 -12.22 -1.63
CA GLY A 129 -10.04 -11.84 -0.26
C GLY A 129 -8.80 -11.66 0.63
N LEU A 130 -7.87 -12.60 0.62
CA LEU A 130 -6.61 -12.50 1.39
C LEU A 130 -5.78 -11.28 0.97
N LEU A 131 -5.69 -11.02 -0.33
CA LEU A 131 -4.98 -9.87 -0.87
C LEU A 131 -5.68 -8.55 -0.52
N ALA A 132 -7.00 -8.52 -0.37
CA ALA A 132 -7.70 -7.32 0.09
C ALA A 132 -7.24 -6.89 1.51
N ASP A 133 -6.84 -7.84 2.35
CA ASP A 133 -6.28 -7.61 3.69
C ASP A 133 -4.76 -7.32 3.68
N GLY A 134 -4.16 -7.18 2.49
CA GLY A 134 -2.72 -6.89 2.34
C GLY A 134 -1.81 -8.11 2.46
N ALA A 135 -2.34 -9.33 2.29
CA ALA A 135 -1.57 -10.55 2.44
C ALA A 135 -0.51 -10.75 1.33
N MET A 136 0.49 -11.58 1.65
CA MET A 136 1.42 -12.14 0.68
C MET A 136 1.05 -13.59 0.40
N VAL A 137 0.83 -13.93 -0.88
CA VAL A 137 0.40 -15.26 -1.30
C VAL A 137 1.37 -15.83 -2.34
N GLY A 138 1.78 -17.08 -2.14
CA GLY A 138 2.52 -17.87 -3.12
C GLY A 138 1.58 -18.74 -3.97
N LEU A 139 1.68 -18.67 -5.29
CA LEU A 139 1.03 -19.59 -6.23
C LEU A 139 2.07 -20.48 -6.90
N ILE A 140 2.01 -21.78 -6.63
CA ILE A 140 2.95 -22.77 -7.16
C ILE A 140 2.25 -23.85 -7.98
N GLY A 141 3.01 -24.74 -8.59
CA GLY A 141 2.52 -25.83 -9.44
C GLY A 141 2.96 -25.69 -10.89
N ASP A 142 2.63 -26.68 -11.72
CA ASP A 142 3.18 -26.77 -13.07
C ASP A 142 2.81 -25.62 -14.02
N ARG A 143 3.48 -25.57 -15.17
CA ARG A 143 3.14 -24.68 -16.29
C ARG A 143 1.75 -25.01 -16.84
N GLY A 144 1.03 -23.96 -17.27
CA GLY A 144 -0.27 -24.10 -17.94
C GLY A 144 -1.48 -24.22 -17.01
N ARG A 145 -1.28 -24.25 -15.69
CA ARG A 145 -2.36 -24.31 -14.68
C ARG A 145 -3.13 -22.98 -14.51
N GLY A 146 -2.78 -21.93 -15.25
CA GLY A 146 -3.51 -20.66 -15.25
C GLY A 146 -3.19 -19.69 -14.10
N LYS A 147 -2.06 -19.86 -13.40
CA LYS A 147 -1.58 -18.90 -12.38
C LYS A 147 -1.60 -17.44 -12.87
N THR A 148 -1.02 -17.17 -14.03
CA THR A 148 -1.02 -15.83 -14.64
C THR A 148 -2.43 -15.32 -15.00
N VAL A 149 -3.34 -16.21 -15.41
CA VAL A 149 -4.75 -15.86 -15.68
C VAL A 149 -5.48 -15.52 -14.38
N MET A 150 -5.22 -16.26 -13.31
CA MET A 150 -5.75 -15.93 -11.98
C MET A 150 -5.26 -14.57 -11.50
N ALA A 151 -3.97 -14.25 -11.70
CA ALA A 151 -3.42 -12.94 -11.37
C ALA A 151 -4.11 -11.81 -12.16
N ALA A 152 -4.34 -12.01 -13.47
CA ALA A 152 -5.07 -11.06 -14.31
C ALA A 152 -6.53 -10.92 -13.87
N TRP A 153 -7.18 -12.01 -13.50
CA TRP A 153 -8.55 -12.00 -12.96
C TRP A 153 -8.63 -11.19 -11.66
N ILE A 154 -7.69 -11.38 -10.74
CA ILE A 154 -7.59 -10.61 -9.49
C ILE A 154 -7.39 -9.12 -9.79
N ALA A 155 -6.44 -8.79 -10.67
CA ALA A 155 -6.20 -7.41 -11.08
C ALA A 155 -7.43 -6.77 -11.74
N GLN A 156 -8.19 -7.51 -12.53
CA GLN A 156 -9.46 -7.04 -13.10
C GLN A 156 -10.50 -6.77 -12.00
N LYS A 157 -10.57 -7.58 -10.94
CA LYS A 157 -11.44 -7.31 -9.78
C LYS A 157 -11.06 -6.03 -9.05
N ARG A 158 -9.76 -5.76 -8.89
CA ARG A 158 -9.28 -4.46 -8.37
C ARG A 158 -9.76 -3.30 -9.24
N ARG A 159 -9.60 -3.41 -10.57
CA ARG A 159 -10.10 -2.39 -11.52
C ARG A 159 -11.60 -2.16 -11.36
N GLU A 160 -12.38 -3.23 -11.28
CA GLU A 160 -13.83 -3.17 -11.07
C GLU A 160 -14.20 -2.43 -9.77
N ARG A 161 -13.36 -2.51 -8.74
CA ARG A 161 -13.47 -1.75 -7.48
C ARG A 161 -12.92 -0.32 -7.54
N ARG A 162 -12.48 0.13 -8.72
CA ARG A 162 -11.87 1.46 -8.99
C ARG A 162 -10.47 1.65 -8.40
N GLU A 163 -9.81 0.53 -8.10
CA GLU A 163 -8.42 0.46 -7.67
C GLU A 163 -7.50 0.26 -8.88
N GLU A 164 -6.19 0.45 -8.67
CA GLU A 164 -5.21 0.16 -9.71
C GLU A 164 -5.01 -1.36 -9.86
N PRO A 165 -4.86 -1.88 -11.10
CA PRO A 165 -4.58 -3.30 -11.34
C PRO A 165 -3.21 -3.75 -10.86
N GLY A 166 -2.35 -2.83 -10.40
CA GLY A 166 -1.02 -3.13 -9.92
C GLY A 166 -0.02 -3.44 -11.03
N ILE A 167 1.16 -3.91 -10.61
CA ILE A 167 2.31 -4.17 -11.48
C ILE A 167 2.50 -5.68 -11.58
N TYR A 168 2.57 -6.18 -12.80
CA TYR A 168 3.01 -7.55 -13.11
C TYR A 168 4.41 -7.50 -13.71
N LEU A 169 5.30 -8.41 -13.31
CA LEU A 169 6.57 -8.61 -13.97
C LEU A 169 7.17 -9.98 -13.64
N ARG A 170 8.06 -10.47 -14.49
CA ARG A 170 8.88 -11.65 -14.14
C ARG A 170 10.00 -11.24 -13.20
N ALA A 171 10.38 -12.14 -12.30
CA ALA A 171 11.47 -11.89 -11.35
C ALA A 171 12.77 -11.49 -12.07
N ALA A 172 13.13 -12.20 -13.15
CA ALA A 172 14.32 -11.88 -13.94
C ALA A 172 14.27 -10.46 -14.55
N ASP A 173 13.11 -10.04 -15.07
CA ASP A 173 12.91 -8.72 -15.66
C ASP A 173 13.02 -7.63 -14.59
N MET A 174 12.45 -7.84 -13.40
CA MET A 174 12.58 -6.93 -12.25
C MET A 174 14.04 -6.61 -11.93
N PHE A 175 14.86 -7.66 -11.80
CA PHE A 175 16.28 -7.50 -11.50
C PHE A 175 17.07 -6.92 -12.68
N ALA A 176 16.71 -7.24 -13.92
CA ALA A 176 17.32 -6.64 -15.10
C ALA A 176 17.04 -5.12 -15.17
N MET A 177 15.83 -4.68 -14.85
CA MET A 177 15.46 -3.26 -14.80
C MET A 177 16.26 -2.50 -13.75
N LEU A 178 16.36 -3.05 -12.54
CA LEU A 178 17.17 -2.46 -11.45
C LEU A 178 18.66 -2.45 -11.78
N ARG A 179 19.17 -3.48 -12.48
CA ARG A 179 20.56 -3.47 -12.94
C ARG A 179 20.82 -2.40 -14.00
N GLY A 180 19.90 -2.27 -14.95
CA GLY A 180 20.02 -1.31 -16.06
C GLY A 180 20.04 0.16 -15.63
N THR A 181 19.62 0.50 -14.41
CA THR A 181 19.74 1.87 -13.90
C THR A 181 21.18 2.25 -13.54
N TRP A 182 22.03 1.30 -13.10
CA TRP A 182 23.44 1.58 -12.83
C TRP A 182 24.27 1.87 -14.09
N ASP A 183 23.94 1.21 -15.20
CA ASP A 183 24.66 1.41 -16.47
C ASP A 183 24.34 2.78 -17.08
N LYS A 184 23.12 3.29 -16.86
CA LYS A 184 22.66 4.60 -17.38
C LYS A 184 23.14 5.79 -16.54
N ASP A 185 23.38 5.61 -15.25
CA ASP A 185 23.95 6.68 -14.40
C ASP A 185 25.41 7.02 -14.75
N ARG A 186 26.10 6.15 -15.51
CA ARG A 186 27.47 6.43 -16.01
C ARG A 186 27.50 7.41 -17.18
N ASP A 187 26.39 7.60 -17.91
CA ASP A 187 26.30 8.52 -19.05
C ASP A 187 25.36 9.68 -18.70
N ARG A 188 25.92 10.88 -18.59
CA ARG A 188 25.36 11.99 -17.79
C ARG A 188 23.97 12.47 -18.23
N GLY A 189 23.11 12.64 -17.22
CA GLY A 189 22.44 13.92 -16.97
C GLY A 189 21.35 14.34 -17.95
N ARG A 190 20.18 13.70 -17.89
CA ARG A 190 18.83 14.29 -18.06
C ARG A 190 17.80 13.14 -18.16
N HIS A 191 17.08 12.88 -17.07
CA HIS A 191 15.90 12.00 -16.99
C HIS A 191 16.12 10.48 -17.18
N SER A 192 17.07 9.86 -16.46
CA SER A 192 17.05 8.40 -16.22
C SER A 192 16.19 8.11 -14.98
N GLU A 193 15.35 7.07 -15.07
CA GLU A 193 14.74 6.50 -13.88
C GLU A 193 15.85 5.94 -12.98
N THR A 194 15.86 6.33 -11.70
CA THR A 194 16.88 5.89 -10.75
C THR A 194 16.50 4.55 -10.14
N GLU A 195 17.49 3.79 -9.68
CA GLU A 195 17.26 2.56 -8.91
C GLU A 195 16.31 2.82 -7.72
N GLN A 196 16.52 3.94 -7.00
CA GLN A 196 15.66 4.33 -5.89
C GLN A 196 14.21 4.56 -6.34
N GLY A 197 13.99 5.19 -7.48
CA GLY A 197 12.66 5.39 -8.06
C GLY A 197 11.97 4.06 -8.39
N LEU A 198 12.69 3.14 -9.04
CA LEU A 198 12.21 1.78 -9.30
C LEU A 198 11.86 1.03 -8.02
N MET A 199 12.75 1.07 -7.04
CA MET A 199 12.55 0.43 -5.74
C MET A 199 11.31 0.97 -5.03
N SER A 200 11.11 2.28 -4.97
CA SER A 200 9.89 2.88 -4.40
C SER A 200 8.64 2.41 -5.14
N ARG A 201 8.64 2.38 -6.48
CA ARG A 201 7.50 1.88 -7.26
C ARG A 201 7.16 0.42 -6.94
N PHE A 202 8.14 -0.47 -6.83
CA PHE A 202 7.89 -1.87 -6.45
C PHE A 202 7.42 -2.01 -4.99
N ARG A 203 7.95 -1.17 -4.10
CA ARG A 203 7.59 -1.15 -2.67
C ARG A 203 6.19 -0.62 -2.40
N GLU A 204 5.74 0.35 -3.19
CA GLU A 204 4.55 1.18 -2.88
C GLU A 204 3.37 0.93 -3.83
N CYS A 205 3.54 0.17 -4.93
CA CYS A 205 2.42 -0.11 -5.81
C CYS A 205 1.29 -0.88 -5.10
N GLU A 206 0.05 -0.55 -5.41
CA GLU A 206 -1.14 -1.08 -4.72
C GLU A 206 -1.29 -2.60 -4.83
N PHE A 207 -0.69 -3.22 -5.86
CA PHE A 207 -0.64 -4.67 -6.02
C PHE A 207 0.60 -5.05 -6.84
N LEU A 208 1.32 -6.09 -6.41
CA LEU A 208 2.53 -6.56 -7.08
C LEU A 208 2.42 -8.05 -7.38
N VAL A 209 2.64 -8.42 -8.64
CA VAL A 209 2.75 -9.81 -9.08
C VAL A 209 4.16 -10.08 -9.56
N ILE A 210 4.87 -10.96 -8.86
CA ILE A 210 6.21 -11.43 -9.26
C ILE A 210 6.06 -12.84 -9.83
N ASP A 211 6.18 -12.97 -11.15
CA ASP A 211 6.07 -14.26 -11.86
C ASP A 211 7.42 -14.92 -12.11
N GLU A 212 7.40 -16.22 -12.31
CA GLU A 212 8.56 -17.07 -12.61
C GLU A 212 9.72 -16.83 -11.62
N ILE A 213 9.42 -16.83 -10.30
CA ILE A 213 10.40 -16.53 -9.23
C ILE A 213 11.64 -17.43 -9.26
N GLN A 214 11.51 -18.65 -9.81
CA GLN A 214 12.63 -19.57 -9.98
C GLN A 214 13.65 -19.16 -11.05
N GLU A 215 13.30 -18.24 -11.96
CA GLU A 215 14.17 -17.83 -13.06
C GLU A 215 15.16 -16.71 -12.67
N ARG A 216 15.18 -16.28 -11.39
CA ARG A 216 16.16 -15.30 -10.89
C ARG A 216 17.54 -15.93 -10.68
N GLY A 217 18.58 -15.11 -10.70
CA GLY A 217 19.98 -15.55 -10.55
C GLY A 217 20.38 -15.92 -9.11
N LEU A 218 19.55 -15.65 -8.11
CA LEU A 218 19.76 -15.97 -6.68
C LEU A 218 21.03 -15.37 -6.07
N SER A 219 21.57 -14.30 -6.68
CA SER A 219 22.72 -13.59 -6.13
C SER A 219 22.39 -12.93 -4.79
N GLU A 220 23.41 -12.67 -3.97
CA GLU A 220 23.24 -11.94 -2.69
C GLU A 220 22.56 -10.58 -2.91
N TRP A 221 22.90 -9.90 -4.01
CA TRP A 221 22.28 -8.63 -4.39
C TRP A 221 20.78 -8.81 -4.69
N GLU A 222 20.40 -9.78 -5.52
CA GLU A 222 18.98 -10.05 -5.83
C GLU A 222 18.18 -10.45 -4.59
N ASN A 223 18.79 -11.21 -3.67
CA ASN A 223 18.17 -11.56 -2.39
C ASN A 223 17.93 -10.34 -1.50
N LYS A 224 18.92 -9.44 -1.38
CA LYS A 224 18.76 -8.19 -0.60
C LYS A 224 17.65 -7.32 -1.17
N ILE A 225 17.58 -7.18 -2.49
CA ILE A 225 16.53 -6.41 -3.17
C ILE A 225 15.16 -7.04 -2.93
N LEU A 226 15.02 -8.35 -3.11
CA LEU A 226 13.74 -9.03 -2.92
C LEU A 226 13.23 -8.92 -1.48
N VAL A 227 14.10 -9.20 -0.50
CA VAL A 227 13.77 -9.04 0.94
C VAL A 227 13.34 -7.61 1.21
N ASN A 228 14.07 -6.64 0.71
CA ASN A 228 13.77 -5.24 0.93
C ASN A 228 12.41 -4.82 0.35
N ILE A 229 12.07 -5.25 -0.87
CA ILE A 229 10.77 -4.97 -1.49
C ILE A 229 9.65 -5.65 -0.67
N LEU A 230 9.80 -6.94 -0.40
CA LEU A 230 8.75 -7.73 0.23
C LEU A 230 8.52 -7.35 1.71
N ASP A 231 9.58 -6.99 2.44
CA ASP A 231 9.47 -6.54 3.83
C ASP A 231 8.73 -5.21 3.94
N HIS A 232 9.02 -4.26 3.04
CA HIS A 232 8.27 -3.00 2.98
C HIS A 232 6.80 -3.24 2.68
N ARG A 233 6.50 -4.09 1.69
CA ARG A 233 5.12 -4.40 1.30
C ARG A 233 4.36 -5.08 2.42
N TYR A 234 5.00 -6.03 3.10
CA TYR A 234 4.45 -6.68 4.28
C TYR A 234 4.15 -5.68 5.40
N ALA A 235 5.10 -4.79 5.74
CA ALA A 235 4.90 -3.78 6.78
C ALA A 235 3.81 -2.76 6.44
N SER A 236 3.61 -2.49 5.15
CA SER A 236 2.63 -1.53 4.64
C SER A 236 1.29 -2.17 4.24
N LEU A 237 1.07 -3.47 4.54
CA LEU A 237 -0.13 -4.23 4.16
C LEU A 237 -0.45 -4.13 2.66
N LEU A 238 0.58 -4.19 1.81
CA LEU A 238 0.42 -4.11 0.36
C LEU A 238 0.38 -5.51 -0.27
N PRO A 239 -0.71 -5.85 -0.99
CA PRO A 239 -0.90 -7.21 -1.50
C PRO A 239 0.17 -7.61 -2.48
N THR A 240 0.66 -8.83 -2.32
CA THR A 240 1.74 -9.36 -3.13
C THR A 240 1.46 -10.80 -3.53
N LEU A 241 1.52 -11.07 -4.83
CA LEU A 241 1.37 -12.40 -5.39
C LEU A 241 2.71 -12.87 -5.96
N ILE A 242 3.26 -13.94 -5.41
CA ILE A 242 4.50 -14.56 -5.88
C ILE A 242 4.12 -15.83 -6.64
N MET A 243 4.52 -15.95 -7.89
CA MET A 243 4.18 -17.10 -8.73
C MET A 243 5.43 -17.83 -9.19
N GLY A 244 5.35 -19.16 -9.20
CA GLY A 244 6.48 -19.98 -9.60
C GLY A 244 6.09 -21.36 -10.08
N ASN A 245 7.04 -22.00 -10.76
CA ASN A 245 6.97 -23.40 -11.16
C ASN A 245 7.87 -24.24 -10.26
N LEU A 246 7.56 -24.23 -8.95
CA LEU A 246 8.37 -24.82 -7.88
C LEU A 246 7.49 -25.68 -6.97
N SER A 247 8.10 -26.56 -6.19
CA SER A 247 7.46 -27.12 -5.00
C SER A 247 7.37 -26.07 -3.88
N ALA A 248 6.61 -26.34 -2.82
CA ALA A 248 6.54 -25.44 -1.67
C ALA A 248 7.91 -25.32 -0.96
N GLU A 249 8.65 -26.42 -0.88
CA GLU A 249 10.00 -26.48 -0.31
C GLU A 249 10.99 -25.65 -1.13
N ASP A 250 10.98 -25.82 -2.45
CA ASP A 250 11.85 -25.06 -3.35
C ASP A 250 11.49 -23.58 -3.35
N LEU A 251 10.20 -23.23 -3.24
CA LEU A 251 9.78 -21.83 -3.10
C LEU A 251 10.34 -21.24 -1.80
N ALA A 252 10.25 -21.96 -0.68
CA ALA A 252 10.77 -21.49 0.60
C ALA A 252 12.30 -21.34 0.56
N ALA A 253 13.02 -22.31 -0.03
CA ALA A 253 14.46 -22.22 -0.23
C ALA A 253 14.84 -21.05 -1.15
N ASN A 254 14.05 -20.81 -2.19
CA ASN A 254 14.25 -19.70 -3.11
C ASN A 254 14.05 -18.36 -2.39
N LEU A 255 12.95 -18.16 -1.67
CA LEU A 255 12.64 -16.89 -1.00
C LEU A 255 13.48 -16.61 0.25
N GLY A 256 13.93 -17.66 0.93
CA GLY A 256 14.63 -17.58 2.20
C GLY A 256 13.68 -17.46 3.41
N PRO A 257 14.17 -17.79 4.61
CA PRO A 257 13.34 -18.05 5.79
C PRO A 257 12.49 -16.85 6.21
N SER A 258 13.03 -15.63 6.10
CA SER A 258 12.37 -14.40 6.53
C SER A 258 11.14 -14.08 5.68
N ILE A 259 11.20 -14.29 4.36
CA ILE A 259 10.06 -14.05 3.49
C ILE A 259 9.04 -15.19 3.62
N SER A 260 9.51 -16.44 3.72
CA SER A 260 8.66 -17.61 3.89
C SER A 260 7.80 -17.53 5.16
N ASP A 261 8.37 -17.07 6.27
CA ASP A 261 7.65 -16.89 7.54
C ASP A 261 6.51 -15.85 7.43
N ARG A 262 6.81 -14.69 6.84
CA ARG A 262 5.80 -13.62 6.61
C ARG A 262 4.70 -14.03 5.65
N MET A 263 5.06 -14.78 4.62
CA MET A 263 4.09 -15.35 3.69
C MET A 263 3.19 -16.35 4.43
N ALA A 264 3.75 -17.23 5.26
CA ALA A 264 3.00 -18.19 6.06
C ALA A 264 2.05 -17.52 7.08
N GLN A 265 2.44 -16.37 7.64
CA GLN A 265 1.61 -15.61 8.57
C GLN A 265 0.38 -14.98 7.92
N THR A 266 0.44 -14.62 6.64
CA THR A 266 -0.59 -13.79 5.98
C THR A 266 -1.46 -14.59 5.02
N GLY A 267 -0.89 -15.10 3.93
CA GLY A 267 -1.64 -15.75 2.85
C GLY A 267 -1.22 -17.18 2.52
N GLY A 268 -0.01 -17.57 2.92
CA GLY A 268 0.55 -18.89 2.70
C GLY A 268 0.89 -19.19 1.24
N VAL A 269 1.11 -20.48 0.98
CA VAL A 269 1.43 -21.01 -0.36
C VAL A 269 0.29 -21.91 -0.81
N VAL A 270 -0.17 -21.71 -2.03
CA VAL A 270 -1.20 -22.53 -2.65
C VAL A 270 -0.67 -23.23 -3.88
N GLU A 271 -0.90 -24.54 -3.92
CA GLU A 271 -0.50 -25.40 -5.03
C GLU A 271 -1.63 -25.55 -6.07
N CYS A 272 -1.32 -25.21 -7.31
CA CYS A 272 -2.21 -25.33 -8.46
C CYS A 272 -2.12 -26.72 -9.09
N ASN A 273 -2.90 -27.68 -8.58
CA ASN A 273 -2.82 -29.10 -8.95
C ASN A 273 -3.90 -29.60 -9.95
N TRP A 274 -4.69 -28.72 -10.56
CA TRP A 274 -5.71 -29.06 -11.58
C TRP A 274 -5.18 -29.11 -13.01
N PRO A 275 -5.83 -29.75 -14.01
CA PRO A 275 -5.31 -29.84 -15.37
C PRO A 275 -4.96 -28.49 -16.04
N SER A 276 -4.06 -28.50 -17.02
CA SER A 276 -3.67 -27.30 -17.76
C SER A 276 -4.90 -26.61 -18.39
N LEU A 277 -5.06 -25.32 -18.12
CA LEU A 277 -6.09 -24.47 -18.73
C LEU A 277 -5.73 -24.04 -20.16
N ARG A 278 -4.49 -24.27 -20.61
CA ARG A 278 -4.09 -23.98 -21.98
C ARG A 278 -4.77 -24.96 -22.94
N GLN A 279 -5.69 -24.47 -23.75
CA GLN A 279 -6.34 -25.26 -24.79
C GLN A 279 -5.52 -25.23 -26.09
N PRO A 280 -5.10 -26.37 -26.65
CA PRO A 280 -4.47 -26.44 -27.96
C PRO A 280 -5.43 -25.92 -29.05
N GLY A 281 -4.94 -25.13 -30.00
CA GLY A 281 -5.75 -24.67 -31.14
C GLY A 281 -6.71 -23.52 -30.85
N THR A 282 -6.47 -22.75 -29.78
CA THR A 282 -7.22 -21.50 -29.52
C THR A 282 -7.16 -20.59 -30.76
N LYS A 283 -8.32 -20.13 -31.23
CA LYS A 283 -8.39 -19.21 -32.36
C LYS A 283 -7.59 -17.94 -32.05
N PRO A 284 -6.89 -17.35 -33.03
CA PRO A 284 -6.24 -16.06 -32.83
C PRO A 284 -7.28 -15.02 -32.40
N TYR A 285 -6.92 -14.17 -31.44
CA TYR A 285 -7.79 -13.09 -30.96
C TYR A 285 -8.12 -12.13 -32.09
N THR A 286 -9.38 -11.69 -32.16
CA THR A 286 -9.80 -10.69 -33.14
C THR A 286 -9.18 -9.32 -32.84
N LYS A 287 -9.17 -8.43 -33.82
CA LYS A 287 -8.66 -7.07 -33.65
C LYS A 287 -9.45 -6.33 -32.57
N GLU A 288 -10.77 -6.50 -32.55
CA GLU A 288 -11.69 -5.88 -31.59
C GLU A 288 -11.41 -6.35 -30.16
N GLN A 289 -11.12 -7.65 -29.96
CA GLN A 289 -10.75 -8.18 -28.65
C GLN A 289 -9.47 -7.52 -28.12
N ARG A 290 -8.45 -7.37 -28.97
CA ARG A 290 -7.18 -6.77 -28.59
C ARG A 290 -7.29 -5.26 -28.34
N GLU A 291 -8.09 -4.57 -29.15
CA GLU A 291 -8.36 -3.13 -29.02
C GLU A 291 -9.29 -2.80 -27.83
N SER A 292 -9.99 -3.79 -27.28
CA SER A 292 -10.79 -3.62 -26.06
C SER A 292 -9.95 -3.33 -24.80
N ILE A 293 -8.66 -3.68 -24.83
CA ILE A 293 -7.76 -3.46 -23.69
C ILE A 293 -7.29 -2.01 -23.72
N GLN A 294 -7.70 -1.25 -22.70
CA GLN A 294 -7.17 0.08 -22.45
C GLN A 294 -5.82 -0.01 -21.74
N TRP A 295 -4.77 0.41 -22.43
CA TRP A 295 -3.40 0.39 -21.93
C TRP A 295 -2.99 1.76 -21.36
N SER A 296 -2.16 1.73 -20.32
CA SER A 296 -1.35 2.86 -19.88
C SER A 296 0.11 2.63 -20.20
N HIS A 297 0.87 3.74 -20.19
CA HIS A 297 2.31 3.70 -20.35
C HIS A 297 2.97 2.79 -19.31
N CYS A 298 4.15 2.28 -19.65
CA CYS A 298 4.96 1.55 -18.68
C CYS A 298 5.19 2.47 -17.47
N PRO A 299 4.86 2.01 -16.24
CA PRO A 299 5.06 2.81 -15.04
C PRO A 299 6.53 3.17 -14.80
N PHE A 300 7.44 2.56 -15.57
CA PHE A 300 8.89 2.67 -15.47
C PHE A 300 9.56 3.43 -16.63
N THR A 301 8.79 4.14 -17.47
CA THR A 301 9.37 4.98 -18.52
C THR A 301 8.68 6.33 -18.56
N SER A 302 9.43 7.41 -18.31
CA SER A 302 8.95 8.79 -18.33
C SER A 302 8.59 9.31 -19.73
N ASN A 303 9.07 8.66 -20.79
CA ASN A 303 8.83 9.06 -22.18
C ASN A 303 8.17 7.92 -22.94
N GLY A 304 6.83 7.90 -23.03
CA GLY A 304 6.01 7.42 -24.16
C GLY A 304 6.37 6.12 -24.89
N GLY A 305 7.32 5.33 -24.39
CA GLY A 305 7.89 4.17 -25.02
C GLY A 305 6.86 3.08 -24.91
N LEU A 306 6.44 2.56 -26.05
CA LEU A 306 5.64 1.35 -26.15
C LEU A 306 6.32 0.29 -25.28
N GLY A 307 5.74 0.04 -24.10
CA GLY A 307 6.20 -0.99 -23.18
C GLY A 307 6.25 -2.32 -23.90
N PHE A 308 7.22 -3.16 -23.53
CA PHE A 308 7.28 -4.62 -23.74
C PHE A 308 6.35 -5.18 -24.84
N ARG A 309 6.40 -4.62 -26.05
CA ARG A 309 5.94 -5.34 -27.23
C ARG A 309 7.06 -6.29 -27.52
N GLY A 310 6.82 -7.59 -27.40
CA GLY A 310 7.75 -8.64 -27.78
C GLY A 310 8.05 -8.65 -29.28
N ARG A 311 8.63 -7.57 -29.80
CA ARG A 311 9.31 -7.46 -31.09
C ARG A 311 10.47 -6.48 -30.91
N GLU A 312 11.66 -7.02 -31.13
CA GLU A 312 12.95 -6.32 -31.26
C GLU A 312 13.61 -5.85 -29.96
N MET A 313 14.08 -6.84 -29.20
CA MET A 313 15.37 -6.73 -28.54
C MET A 313 16.46 -6.85 -29.64
N GLN A 314 16.70 -5.78 -30.40
CA GLN A 314 17.96 -5.66 -31.13
C GLN A 314 19.02 -5.18 -30.14
N LEU A 315 19.81 -6.15 -29.67
CA LEU A 315 21.11 -5.90 -29.08
C LEU A 315 21.98 -5.23 -30.16
N HIS A 316 22.41 -4.01 -29.91
CA HIS A 316 23.65 -3.47 -30.47
C HIS A 316 24.71 -3.52 -29.37
#